data_AF-A0A6G3WJZ6-F1
#
_entry.id   AF-A0A6G3WJZ6-F1
#
_cell.length_a   1.000
_cell.length_b   1.000
_cell.length_c   1.000
_cell.angle_alpha   90.00
_cell.angle_beta   90.00
_cell.angle_gamma   90.00
#
_symmetry.space_group_name_H-M   'P 1'
#
loop_
_entity.id
_entity.type
_entity.pdbx_description
1 polymer ?
#
loop_
_entity_poly.entity_id
_entity_poly.type
_entity_poly.pdbx_seq_one_letter_code
_entity_poly.pdbx_strand_id
1 'polypeptide(L)' 'MNHLPADFVWGASTASYQVEGATREDGRGPSVWDTFTARPGAVRDGHTGEVACDHYHRYEQDLDLMAEAGLTG' A
#
# COMPACT_ATOMS: atom_id res chain seq x y z
N MET A 1 -4.06 14.95 -32.61
CA MET A 1 -3.68 14.15 -31.42
C MET A 1 -4.64 14.51 -30.30
N ASN A 2 -5.15 13.53 -29.56
CA ASN A 2 -5.96 13.80 -28.38
C ASN A 2 -5.02 14.20 -27.24
N HIS A 3 -5.16 15.44 -26.77
CA HIS A 3 -4.48 15.93 -25.59
C HIS A 3 -5.45 15.90 -24.41
N LEU A 4 -4.97 15.48 -23.24
CA LEU A 4 -5.70 15.66 -22.00
C LEU A 4 -5.70 17.15 -21.60
N PRO A 5 -6.67 17.60 -20.77
CA PRO A 5 -6.66 18.94 -20.21
C PRO A 5 -5.32 19.29 -19.56
N ALA A 6 -4.93 20.57 -19.60
CA ALA A 6 -3.66 21.02 -19.02
C ALA A 6 -3.57 20.81 -17.50
N ASP A 7 -4.73 20.69 -16.84
CA ASP A 7 -4.94 20.46 -15.42
C ASP A 7 -5.32 19.00 -15.10
N PHE A 8 -5.11 18.08 -16.05
CA PHE A 8 -5.33 16.66 -15.79
C PHE A 8 -4.39 16.16 -14.68
N VAL A 9 -4.97 15.55 -13.64
CA VAL A 9 -4.21 15.02 -12.50
C VAL A 9 -3.71 13.62 -12.78
N TRP A 10 -2.40 13.43 -12.72
CA TRP A 10 -1.76 12.12 -12.77
C TRP A 10 -1.49 11.64 -11.35
N GLY A 11 -2.15 10.54 -10.97
CA GLY A 11 -2.03 9.98 -9.63
C GLY A 11 -1.80 8.47 -9.67
N ALA A 12 -1.42 7.94 -8.51
CA ALA A 12 -1.39 6.51 -8.21
C ALA A 12 -2.19 6.26 -6.93
N SER A 13 -2.56 5.01 -6.66
CA SER A 13 -3.32 4.65 -5.47
C SER A 13 -2.82 3.34 -4.87
N THR A 14 -3.04 3.20 -3.56
CA THR A 14 -2.72 2.02 -2.78
C THR A 14 -3.90 1.67 -1.87
N ALA A 15 -3.80 0.56 -1.14
CA ALA A 15 -4.69 0.24 -0.04
C ALA A 15 -3.85 -0.20 1.18
N SER A 16 -4.24 0.24 2.37
CA SER A 16 -3.44 0.10 3.61
C SER A 16 -2.84 -1.29 3.81
N TYR A 17 -3.68 -2.33 3.91
CA TYR A 17 -3.22 -3.71 4.14
C TYR A 17 -2.26 -4.26 3.07
N GLN A 18 -2.31 -3.71 1.84
CA GLN A 18 -1.47 -4.16 0.74
C GLN A 18 -0.06 -3.58 0.79
N VAL A 19 0.15 -2.45 1.48
CA VAL A 19 1.44 -1.73 1.46
C VAL A 19 2.02 -1.44 2.85
N GLU A 20 1.20 -1.18 3.86
CA GLU A 20 1.66 -0.70 5.17
C GLU A 20 2.59 -1.68 5.89
N GLY A 21 2.15 -2.92 6.07
CA GLY A 21 2.84 -3.84 7.00
C GLY A 21 2.52 -3.51 8.47
N ALA A 22 3.48 -3.74 9.36
CA ALA A 22 3.45 -3.33 10.76
C ALA A 22 2.14 -3.72 11.50
N THR A 23 1.59 -4.91 11.22
CA THR A 23 0.22 -5.27 11.62
C THR A 23 0.01 -5.38 13.14
N ARG A 24 1.09 -5.37 13.92
CA ARG A 24 1.09 -5.49 15.40
C ARG A 24 1.79 -4.31 16.10
N GLU A 25 2.11 -3.25 15.39
CA GLU A 25 2.83 -2.10 15.94
C GLU A 25 1.88 -1.01 16.44
N ASP A 26 2.37 -0.18 17.36
CA ASP A 26 1.73 1.04 17.85
C ASP A 26 0.25 0.93 18.24
N GLY A 27 -0.13 -0.25 18.73
CA GLY A 27 -1.49 -0.52 19.22
C GLY A 27 -2.52 -0.79 18.12
N ARG A 28 -2.10 -1.05 16.87
CA ARG A 28 -3.00 -1.47 15.79
C ARG A 28 -3.75 -2.75 16.17
N GLY A 29 -5.08 -2.69 16.12
CA GLY A 29 -5.94 -3.87 16.25
C GLY A 29 -6.00 -4.70 14.96
N PRO A 30 -6.28 -6.02 15.05
CA PRO A 30 -6.37 -6.87 13.87
C PRO A 30 -7.58 -6.51 13.00
N SER A 31 -7.36 -6.48 11.69
CA SER A 31 -8.41 -6.39 10.67
C SER A 31 -8.99 -7.76 10.32
N VAL A 32 -10.07 -7.79 9.54
CA VAL A 32 -10.61 -9.03 8.97
C VAL A 32 -9.60 -9.73 8.06
N TRP A 33 -8.71 -8.98 7.40
CA TRP A 33 -7.67 -9.54 6.53
C TRP A 33 -6.55 -10.23 7.32
N ASP A 34 -6.18 -9.72 8.49
CA ASP A 34 -5.24 -10.39 9.40
C ASP A 34 -5.76 -11.80 9.78
N THR A 35 -7.06 -11.90 10.03
CA THR A 35 -7.69 -13.19 10.36
C THR A 35 -7.83 -14.09 9.12
N PHE A 36 -8.23 -13.51 7.98
CA PHE A 36 -8.45 -14.25 6.74
C PHE A 36 -7.16 -14.92 6.25
N THR A 37 -6.05 -14.17 6.22
CA THR A 37 -4.75 -14.57 5.66
C THR A 37 -4.05 -15.62 6.53
N ALA A 38 -4.30 -15.62 7.85
CA ALA A 38 -3.78 -16.63 8.78
C ALA A 38 -4.37 -18.04 8.56
N ARG A 39 -5.45 -18.19 7.76
CA ARG A 39 -6.07 -19.49 7.50
C ARG A 39 -5.28 -20.26 6.42
N PRO A 40 -4.79 -21.48 6.71
CA PRO A 40 -4.05 -22.28 5.73
C PRO A 40 -4.83 -22.45 4.42
N GLY A 41 -4.19 -22.13 3.29
CA GLY A 41 -4.77 -22.24 1.94
C GLY A 41 -5.74 -21.12 1.54
N ALA A 42 -6.01 -20.14 2.41
CA ALA A 42 -6.88 -19.00 2.05
C ALA A 42 -6.21 -18.00 1.10
N VAL A 43 -4.88 -17.91 1.15
CA VAL A 43 -4.05 -17.09 0.26
C VAL A 43 -3.00 -18.00 -0.38
N ARG A 44 -2.71 -17.75 -1.66
CA ARG A 44 -1.64 -18.44 -2.39
C ARG A 44 -0.33 -18.32 -1.61
N ASP A 45 0.36 -19.44 -1.45
CA ASP A 45 1.65 -19.56 -0.75
C ASP A 45 1.64 -19.10 0.73
N GLY A 46 0.47 -18.88 1.32
CA GLY A 46 0.33 -18.46 2.72
C GLY A 46 0.79 -17.02 2.99
N HIS A 47 0.82 -16.15 1.97
CA HIS A 47 1.23 -14.76 2.15
C HIS A 47 0.27 -13.98 3.08
N THR A 48 0.85 -13.05 3.83
CA THR A 48 0.13 -12.15 4.75
C THR A 48 0.53 -10.69 4.49
N GLY A 49 -0.23 -9.74 5.03
CA GLY A 49 0.12 -8.33 5.05
C GLY A 49 1.03 -7.93 6.22
N GLU A 50 1.70 -8.88 6.90
CA GLU A 50 2.46 -8.59 8.12
C GLU A 50 3.63 -7.61 7.87
N VAL A 51 4.32 -7.77 6.74
CA VAL A 51 5.38 -6.85 6.28
C VAL A 51 4.93 -6.04 5.06
N ALA A 52 4.27 -6.69 4.09
CA ALA A 52 3.84 -6.06 2.83
C ALA A 52 5.01 -5.35 2.12
N CYS A 53 4.84 -4.06 1.76
CA CYS A 53 5.89 -3.22 1.22
C CYS A 53 6.66 -2.45 2.31
N ASP A 54 6.29 -2.63 3.58
CA ASP A 54 6.85 -1.90 4.72
C ASP A 54 6.66 -0.37 4.60
N HIS A 55 5.58 0.06 3.93
CA HIS A 55 5.26 1.47 3.74
C HIS A 55 5.09 2.20 5.08
N TYR A 56 4.67 1.50 6.13
CA TYR A 56 4.56 2.07 7.48
C TYR A 56 5.88 2.72 7.95
N HIS A 57 7.02 2.10 7.66
CA HIS A 57 8.34 2.63 8.02
C HIS A 57 9.01 3.41 6.89
N ARG A 58 8.62 3.15 5.64
CA ARG A 58 9.30 3.65 4.43
C ARG A 58 8.52 4.74 3.69
N TYR A 59 7.41 5.23 4.25
CA TYR A 59 6.53 6.16 3.55
C TYR A 59 7.27 7.40 3.03
N GLU A 60 8.28 7.91 3.74
CA GLU A 60 9.06 9.07 3.27
C GLU A 60 9.77 8.77 1.94
N GLN A 61 10.36 7.58 1.81
CA GLN A 61 11.03 7.13 0.59
C GLN A 61 10.02 6.91 -0.55
N ASP A 62 8.85 6.37 -0.21
CA ASP A 62 7.79 6.18 -1.20
C ASP A 62 7.23 7.52 -1.70
N LEU A 63 7.12 8.53 -0.83
CA LEU A 63 6.73 9.90 -1.21
C LEU A 63 7.79 10.58 -2.10
N ASP A 64 9.07 10.39 -1.81
CA ASP A 64 10.16 10.87 -2.68
C ASP A 64 10.05 10.26 -4.08
N LEU A 65 9.81 8.95 -4.18
CA LEU A 65 9.61 8.26 -5.46
C LEU A 65 8.37 8.77 -6.22
N MET A 66 7.28 9.07 -5.51
CA MET A 66 6.07 9.64 -6.13
C MET A 66 6.35 11.04 -6.73
N ALA A 67 7.12 11.86 -6.02
CA ALA A 67 7.53 13.18 -6.51
C ALA A 67 8.47 13.05 -7.72
N GLU A 68 9.46 12.15 -7.68
CA GLU A 68 10.37 11.88 -8.80
C GLU A 68 9.61 11.35 -10.04
N ALA A 69 8.56 10.56 -9.83
CA ALA A 69 7.70 10.05 -10.90
C ALA A 69 6.77 11.13 -11.51
N GLY A 70 6.70 12.33 -10.92
CA GLY A 70 5.87 13.42 -11.41
C GLY A 70 4.37 13.24 -11.13
N LEU A 71 4.01 12.49 -10.08
CA LEU A 71 2.62 12.39 -9.64
C LEU A 71 2.19 13.70 -8.98
N THR A 72 0.98 14.15 -9.30
CA THR A 72 0.43 15.44 -8.84
C THR A 72 -0.91 15.30 -8.13
N GLY A 73 -1.36 14.06 -7.91
CA GLY A 73 -2.60 13.72 -7.20
C GLY A 73 -2.39 13.41 -5.73
#